data_AF-A0A976PI81-F1
#
_entry.id   AF-A0A976PI81-F1
#
_cell.length_a   1.000
_cell.length_b   1.000
_cell.length_c   1.000
_cell.angle_alpha   90.00
_cell.angle_beta   90.00
_cell.angle_gamma   90.00
#
_symmetry.space_group_name_H-M   'P 1'
#
loop_
_entity.id
_entity.type
_entity.pdbx_description
1 polymer ?
#
loop_
_entity_poly.entity_id
_entity_poly.type
_entity_poly.pdbx_seq_one_letter_code
_entity_poly.pdbx_strand_id
1 'polypeptide(L)' 'MIYYHNPRCSKSRQGLALLEENKITPTVKEYLKEGLEVKELDDL' A
#
# COMPACT_ATOMS: atom_id res chain seq x y z
N MET A 1 4.04 6.10 7.40
CA MET A 1 4.18 5.70 5.98
C MET A 1 2.91 4.96 5.57
N ILE A 2 2.24 5.41 4.51
CA ILE A 2 1.02 4.76 3.99
C ILE A 2 1.47 3.78 2.90
N TYR A 3 1.07 2.51 3.01
CA TYR A 3 1.34 1.50 2.01
C TYR A 3 0.06 1.14 1.29
N TYR A 4 -0.03 1.58 0.04
CA TYR A 4 -1.16 1.30 -0.83
C TYR A 4 -1.14 -0.17 -1.24
N HIS A 5 -1.96 -0.97 -0.59
CA HIS A 5 -2.00 -2.40 -0.77
C HIS A 5 -3.19 -2.84 -1.61
N ASN A 6 -2.94 -3.78 -2.52
CA ASN A 6 -3.99 -4.53 -3.19
C ASN A 6 -3.80 -6.02 -2.90
N PRO A 7 -4.73 -6.66 -2.16
CA PRO A 7 -4.66 -8.09 -1.84
C PRO A 7 -4.61 -8.99 -3.08
N ARG A 8 -5.19 -8.54 -4.21
CA ARG A 8 -5.21 -9.28 -5.48
C ARG A 8 -3.89 -9.19 -6.25
N CYS A 9 -2.98 -8.29 -5.88
CA CYS A 9 -1.70 -8.10 -6.58
C CYS A 9 -0.56 -8.85 -5.86
N SER A 10 0.02 -9.84 -6.54
CA SER A 10 1.13 -10.64 -5.98
C SER A 10 2.35 -9.80 -5.60
N LYS A 11 2.66 -8.74 -6.36
CA LYS A 11 3.78 -7.82 -6.06
C LYS A 11 3.53 -7.01 -4.79
N SER A 12 2.29 -6.58 -4.56
CA SER A 12 1.94 -5.80 -3.37
C SER A 12 2.04 -6.64 -2.09
N ARG A 13 1.70 -7.93 -2.14
CA ARG A 13 1.90 -8.86 -1.01
C ARG A 13 3.39 -9.10 -0.71
N GLN A 14 4.21 -9.27 -1.74
CA GLN A 14 5.66 -9.42 -1.57
C GLN A 14 6.30 -8.17 -0.95
N GLY A 15 5.89 -6.97 -1.37
CA GLY A 15 6.38 -5.72 -0.77
C GLY A 15 5.97 -5.54 0.69
N LEU A 16 4.75 -5.97 1.08
CA LEU A 16 4.30 -5.93 2.47
C LEU A 16 5.15 -6.86 3.34
N ALA A 17 5.40 -8.10 2.87
CA ALA A 17 6.25 -9.05 3.57
C ALA A 17 7.69 -8.52 3.75
N LEU A 18 8.24 -7.87 2.72
CA LEU A 18 9.57 -7.26 2.81
C LEU A 18 9.61 -6.13 3.85
N LEU A 19 8.56 -5.31 3.94
CA LEU A 19 8.47 -4.25 4.94
C LEU A 19 8.40 -4.85 6.36
N GLU A 20 7.60 -5.90 6.56
CA GLU A 20 7.53 -6.64 7.82
C GLU A 20 8.87 -7.29 8.21
N GLU A 21 9.58 -7.90 7.25
CA GLU A 21 10.93 -8.46 7.46
C GLU A 21 11.94 -7.40 7.91
N ASN A 22 11.82 -6.17 7.39
CA ASN A 22 12.62 -5.02 7.81
C ASN A 22 12.12 -4.36 9.11
N LYS A 23 11.15 -4.96 9.81
CA LYS A 23 10.50 -4.42 11.02
C LYS A 23 9.82 -3.06 10.80
N ILE A 24 9.40 -2.80 9.57
CA ILE A 24 8.64 -1.60 9.20
C ILE A 24 7.15 -1.99 9.21
N THR A 25 6.36 -1.34 10.04
CA THR A 25 4.91 -1.51 10.10
C THR A 25 4.20 -0.36 9.37
N PRO A 26 3.96 -0.48 8.06
CA PRO A 26 3.24 0.56 7.33
C PRO A 26 1.75 0.55 7.64
N THR A 27 1.10 1.70 7.47
CA THR A 27 -0.36 1.78 7.49
C THR A 27 -0.89 1.31 6.15
N VAL A 28 -1.54 0.15 6.12
CA VAL A 28 -2.05 -0.46 4.88
C VAL A 28 -3.37 0.22 4.47
N LYS A 29 -3.40 0.84 3.29
CA LYS A 29 -4.60 1.46 2.70
C LYS A 29 -5.04 0.69 1.45
N GLU A 30 -6.27 0.17 1.44
CA GLU A 30 -6.84 -0.56 0.29
C GLU A 30 -7.42 0.41 -0.74
N TYR A 31 -6.56 0.94 -1.61
CA TYR A 31 -6.95 1.96 -2.60
C TYR A 31 -8.08 1.55 -3.56
N LEU A 32 -8.23 0.24 -3.79
CA LEU A 32 -9.28 -0.29 -4.66
C LEU A 32 -10.66 -0.33 -3.98
N LYS A 33 -10.73 -0.34 -2.65
CA LYS A 33 -11.99 -0.30 -1.91
C LYS A 33 -12.36 1.10 -1.46
N GLU A 34 -11.40 1.85 -0.94
CA GLU A 34 -11.64 3.20 -0.41
C GLU A 34 -11.68 4.26 -1.53
N GLY A 35 -11.19 3.93 -2.72
CA GLY A 35 -10.99 4.88 -3.81
C GLY A 35 -9.75 5.73 -3.58
N LEU A 36 -9.01 6.00 -4.65
CA LEU A 36 -8.01 7.06 -4.65
C LEU A 36 -8.70 8.34 -5.08
N GLU A 37 -8.65 9.38 -4.26
CA GLU A 37 -8.97 10.72 -4.76
C GLU A 37 -7.82 11.21 -5.63
N VAL A 38 -8.14 11.88 -6.74
CA VAL A 38 -7.13 12.40 -7.70
C VAL A 38 -6.11 13.32 -7.01
N LYS A 39 -6.52 14.00 -5.93
CA LYS A 39 -5.63 14.81 -5.08
C LYS A 39 -4.50 14.02 -4.42
N GLU A 40 -4.68 12.71 -4.16
CA GLU A 40 -3.63 11.86 -3.58
C GLU A 40 -2.58 11.43 -4.63
N LEU A 41 -2.87 11.57 -5.93
CA LEU A 41 -1.94 11.25 -7.02
C LEU A 41 -1.08 12.42 -7.48
N ASP A 42 -1.54 13.66 -7.30
CA ASP A 42 -0.81 14.87 -7.74
C ASP A 42 0.46 15.14 -6.91
N ASP A 43 0.55 14.58 -5.69
CA ASP A 43 1.66 14.80 -4.74
C ASP A 43 2.71 13.66 -4.71
N LEU A 44 2.74 12.77 -5.72
CA LEU A 44 3.60 11.58 -5.77
C LEU A 44 4.92 11.78 -6.55
#